data_AF-A0A950EJ84-F1
#
_entry.id   AF-A0A950EJ84-F1
#
_cell.length_a   1.000
_cell.length_b   1.000
_cell.length_c   1.000
_cell.angle_alpha   90.00
_cell.angle_beta   90.00
_cell.angle_gamma   90.00
#
_symmetry.space_group_name_H-M   'P 1'
#
loop_
_entity.id
_entity.type
_entity.pdbx_description
1 polymer ?
#
loop_
_entity_poly.entity_id
_entity_poly.type
_entity_poly.pdbx_seq_one_letter_code
_entity_poly.pdbx_strand_id
1 'polypeptide(L)'
;MSRPVPLTAQLMATLTLLAWGLAPGGVASGAPSRLRASLRDDLLSKADYERLERGYYEGLLDAGRSLGALDGGPRLRESALPRRGWTHLEAAPFEAGPLASVVADVREFVLKPNLSIEHQGARWSTNSLGMRDREYATAKPPRTFRIALVGDSIGAGWGVSDGQGFEPTLERRLDARSRAAGGPAVEVLNFAVPGHGPGQRWDHFTRVGWAMGPDLVIFESTPADAGWDERRLRGLLPKGVGWDAPVYRDVLTASGARPGGDMAAYKRALRPYRAAFAAGVFRVAAADCRARGVPCVWVLVPRVGKAVDPAERRRLVAQARRAEFAAVADLSDAYDGIDPAALAIGPHDFHPNADGHARLARRLDEVLRQRPELCRAWAPAPALGADRP
;
A
#
# COMPACT_ATOMS: atom_id res chain seq x y z
N MET A 1 -58.28 8.34 25.62
CA MET A 1 -57.64 8.22 26.93
C MET A 1 -56.65 7.07 26.87
N SER A 2 -55.37 7.37 26.67
CA SER A 2 -54.30 6.38 26.54
C SER A 2 -53.45 6.45 27.80
N ARG A 3 -53.42 5.37 28.58
CA ARG A 3 -52.67 5.31 29.85
C ARG A 3 -51.15 5.36 29.58
N PRO A 4 -50.36 6.13 30.34
CA PRO A 4 -48.90 6.10 30.24
C PRO A 4 -48.37 4.78 30.83
N VAL A 5 -47.48 4.10 30.10
CA VAL A 5 -46.70 2.98 30.64
C VAL A 5 -45.63 3.58 31.56
N PRO A 6 -45.47 3.10 32.82
CA PRO A 6 -44.56 3.73 33.77
C PRO A 6 -43.10 3.40 33.42
N LEU A 7 -42.23 4.41 33.54
CA LEU A 7 -40.76 4.36 33.34
C LEU A 7 -40.07 3.19 34.08
N THR A 8 -40.73 2.59 35.07
CA THR A 8 -40.20 1.52 35.92
C THR A 8 -40.00 0.21 35.20
N ALA A 9 -40.82 -0.14 34.19
CA ALA A 9 -40.68 -1.42 33.48
C ALA A 9 -39.45 -1.46 32.55
N GLN A 10 -39.16 -0.35 31.86
CA GLN A 10 -37.97 -0.23 31.01
C GLN A 10 -36.69 -0.17 31.83
N LEU A 11 -36.67 0.60 32.93
CA LEU A 11 -35.51 0.64 33.82
C LEU A 11 -35.20 -0.72 34.45
N MET A 12 -36.23 -1.47 34.85
CA MET A 12 -36.08 -2.83 35.36
C MET A 12 -35.53 -3.77 34.27
N ALA A 13 -36.03 -3.69 33.03
CA ALA A 13 -35.51 -4.51 31.93
C ALA A 13 -34.02 -4.22 31.64
N THR A 14 -33.62 -2.95 31.64
CA THR A 14 -32.22 -2.55 31.41
C THR A 14 -31.31 -2.98 32.55
N LEU A 15 -31.74 -2.82 33.81
CA LEU A 15 -30.98 -3.27 34.99
C LEU A 15 -30.85 -4.80 35.04
N THR A 16 -31.88 -5.53 34.61
CA THR A 16 -31.84 -7.00 34.54
C THR A 16 -30.87 -7.48 33.47
N LEU A 17 -30.82 -6.82 32.31
CA LEU A 17 -29.86 -7.12 31.23
C LEU A 17 -28.40 -6.80 31.64
N LEU A 18 -28.18 -5.68 32.34
CA LEU A 18 -26.87 -5.30 32.88
C LEU A 18 -26.38 -6.28 33.96
N ALA A 19 -27.24 -6.64 34.91
CA ALA A 19 -26.92 -7.62 35.94
C ALA A 19 -26.61 -9.01 35.33
N TRP A 20 -27.29 -9.38 34.25
CA TRP A 20 -27.05 -10.63 33.52
C TRP A 20 -25.73 -10.63 32.73
N GLY A 21 -25.33 -9.48 32.17
CA GLY A 21 -24.03 -9.29 31.53
C GLY A 21 -22.84 -9.47 32.49
N LEU A 22 -23.03 -9.14 33.78
CA LEU A 22 -21.96 -9.08 34.79
C LEU A 22 -21.86 -10.31 35.71
N ALA A 23 -22.83 -11.23 35.70
CA ALA A 23 -22.81 -12.39 36.62
C ALA A 23 -21.69 -13.44 36.31
N PRO A 24 -21.01 -14.01 37.32
CA PRO A 24 -20.01 -15.07 37.12
C PRO A 24 -20.60 -16.34 36.47
N GLY A 25 -19.81 -17.04 35.66
CA GLY A 25 -20.27 -18.06 34.71
C GLY A 25 -20.95 -19.32 35.26
N GLY A 26 -21.09 -19.48 36.58
CA GLY A 26 -21.64 -20.67 37.21
C GLY A 26 -23.16 -20.68 37.46
N VAL A 27 -23.87 -19.55 37.27
CA VAL A 27 -25.27 -19.41 37.77
C VAL A 27 -26.34 -19.42 36.66
N ALA A 28 -25.97 -19.60 35.39
CA ALA A 28 -26.94 -19.60 34.29
C ALA A 28 -26.73 -20.80 33.36
N SER A 29 -27.26 -21.96 33.75
CA SER A 29 -27.35 -23.14 32.90
C SER A 29 -28.60 -23.07 32.02
N GLY A 30 -28.40 -22.81 30.72
CA GLY A 30 -29.40 -23.01 29.66
C GLY A 30 -29.77 -21.76 28.85
N ALA A 31 -29.29 -21.70 27.58
CA ALA A 31 -29.61 -20.75 26.48
C ALA A 31 -28.59 -19.59 26.23
N PRO A 32 -28.48 -19.08 24.98
CA PRO A 32 -27.31 -19.27 24.12
C PRO A 32 -26.22 -18.21 24.30
N SER A 33 -24.98 -18.69 24.48
CA SER A 33 -23.74 -17.94 24.68
C SER A 33 -23.44 -16.83 23.64
N ARG A 34 -24.07 -16.85 22.46
CA ARG A 34 -23.84 -15.90 21.37
C ARG A 34 -24.36 -14.49 21.64
N LEU A 35 -25.51 -14.34 22.30
CA LEU A 35 -26.05 -13.02 22.64
C LEU A 35 -25.22 -12.33 23.73
N ARG A 36 -24.65 -13.14 24.63
CA ARG A 36 -23.78 -12.66 25.72
C ARG A 36 -22.38 -12.26 25.24
N ALA A 37 -21.84 -12.97 24.24
CA ALA A 37 -20.60 -12.58 23.56
C ALA A 37 -20.77 -11.23 22.82
N SER A 38 -21.91 -11.03 22.15
CA SER A 38 -22.27 -9.78 21.46
C SER A 38 -22.39 -8.55 22.38
N LEU A 39 -22.63 -8.74 23.69
CA LEU A 39 -22.74 -7.65 24.66
C LEU A 39 -21.43 -7.37 25.42
N ARG A 40 -20.42 -8.25 25.28
CA ARG A 40 -19.07 -8.05 25.83
C ARG A 40 -18.09 -7.48 24.80
N ASP A 41 -18.41 -7.57 23.52
CA ASP A 41 -17.63 -6.94 22.44
C ASP A 41 -17.97 -5.44 22.33
N ASP A 42 -17.44 -4.65 23.26
CA ASP A 42 -17.34 -3.19 23.16
C ASP A 42 -16.04 -2.81 22.41
N LEU A 43 -15.81 -3.44 21.25
CA LEU A 43 -14.73 -3.11 20.31
C LEU A 43 -15.29 -3.17 18.89
N LEU A 44 -15.10 -2.06 18.17
CA LEU A 44 -15.58 -1.70 16.83
C LEU A 44 -15.85 -2.90 15.88
N SER A 45 -16.98 -2.89 15.18
CA SER A 45 -17.34 -3.97 14.26
C SER A 45 -16.46 -3.96 12.98
N LYS A 46 -16.38 -5.08 12.26
CA LYS A 46 -15.69 -5.19 10.95
C LYS A 46 -16.07 -4.07 9.95
N ALA A 47 -17.31 -3.59 9.99
CA ALA A 47 -17.81 -2.50 9.14
C ALA A 47 -17.25 -1.12 9.53
N ASP A 48 -16.81 -0.96 10.78
CA ASP A 48 -16.20 0.26 11.31
C ASP A 48 -14.70 0.30 10.98
N TYR A 49 -14.03 -0.86 10.93
CA TYR A 49 -12.67 -1.00 10.39
C TYR A 49 -12.59 -0.69 8.88
N GLU A 50 -13.57 -1.14 8.09
CA GLU A 50 -13.70 -0.73 6.68
C GLU A 50 -14.03 0.77 6.54
N ARG A 51 -14.57 1.41 7.58
CA ARG A 51 -14.88 2.85 7.61
C ARG A 51 -13.64 3.71 7.94
N LEU A 52 -12.72 3.22 8.77
CA LEU A 52 -11.43 3.85 9.08
C LEU A 52 -10.44 3.79 7.91
N GLU A 53 -10.35 2.64 7.23
CA GLU A 53 -9.56 2.49 6.01
C GLU A 53 -10.16 3.29 4.85
N ARG A 54 -11.50 3.34 4.77
CA ARG A 54 -12.18 4.35 3.98
C ARG A 54 -11.74 5.75 4.40
N GLY A 55 -11.66 6.13 5.66
CA GLY A 55 -11.13 7.43 6.06
C GLY A 55 -9.72 7.76 5.52
N TYR A 56 -8.75 6.82 5.59
CA TYR A 56 -7.40 7.03 5.07
C TYR A 56 -7.36 7.09 3.53
N TYR A 57 -8.00 6.14 2.84
CA TYR A 57 -7.98 6.08 1.39
C TYR A 57 -9.02 7.00 0.72
N GLU A 58 -10.15 7.28 1.36
CA GLU A 58 -11.09 8.35 1.02
C GLU A 58 -10.48 9.71 1.30
N GLY A 59 -9.63 9.91 2.33
CA GLY A 59 -8.85 11.14 2.47
C GLY A 59 -7.93 11.40 1.27
N LEU A 60 -7.26 10.34 0.76
CA LEU A 60 -6.47 10.37 -0.47
C LEU A 60 -7.33 10.48 -1.75
N LEU A 61 -8.56 9.93 -1.76
CA LEU A 61 -9.48 9.98 -2.90
C LEU A 61 -10.28 11.30 -2.97
N ASP A 62 -10.58 11.91 -1.83
CA ASP A 62 -11.43 13.09 -1.64
C ASP A 62 -10.67 14.40 -1.73
N ALA A 63 -9.36 14.38 -1.56
CA ALA A 63 -8.49 15.51 -1.84
C ALA A 63 -8.50 15.95 -3.31
N GLY A 64 -8.96 15.08 -4.21
CA GLY A 64 -9.33 15.44 -5.58
C GLY A 64 -10.55 16.38 -5.68
N ARG A 65 -11.30 16.62 -4.59
CA ARG A 65 -12.44 17.55 -4.49
C ARG A 65 -12.04 19.00 -4.13
N SER A 66 -10.98 19.22 -3.34
CA SER A 66 -10.64 20.56 -2.82
C SER A 66 -9.95 21.51 -3.82
N LEU A 67 -9.60 21.03 -5.01
CA LEU A 67 -9.07 21.90 -6.08
C LEU A 67 -10.16 22.61 -6.91
N GLY A 68 -11.45 22.38 -6.59
CA GLY A 68 -12.59 22.99 -7.29
C GLY A 68 -13.32 24.10 -6.53
N ALA A 69 -12.86 24.49 -5.35
CA ALA A 69 -13.56 25.46 -4.48
C ALA A 69 -12.72 26.70 -4.13
N LEU A 70 -11.80 27.10 -5.00
CA LEU A 70 -11.18 28.43 -4.95
C LEU A 70 -11.89 29.36 -5.94
N ASP A 71 -13.16 29.66 -5.67
CA ASP A 71 -13.82 30.84 -6.20
C ASP A 71 -14.92 31.30 -5.22
N GLY A 72 -14.72 32.47 -4.59
CA GLY A 72 -15.80 33.28 -4.02
C GLY A 72 -15.85 33.46 -2.48
N GLY A 73 -15.08 34.43 -1.96
CA GLY A 73 -15.52 35.44 -0.97
C GLY A 73 -15.80 35.03 0.51
N PRO A 74 -15.55 35.93 1.50
CA PRO A 74 -15.56 35.59 2.92
C PRO A 74 -16.94 35.82 3.55
N ARG A 75 -17.42 34.85 4.34
CA ARG A 75 -18.37 35.13 5.44
C ARG A 75 -18.03 34.31 6.67
N LEU A 76 -17.33 34.99 7.58
CA LEU A 76 -17.25 34.65 9.00
C LEU A 76 -18.65 34.72 9.62
N ARG A 77 -18.98 33.74 10.47
CA ARG A 77 -19.78 33.98 11.68
C ARG A 77 -19.39 32.98 12.77
N GLU A 78 -18.81 33.54 13.83
CA GLU A 78 -18.53 32.91 15.12
C GLU A 78 -19.82 32.44 15.82
N SER A 79 -19.76 31.30 16.51
CA SER A 79 -19.85 31.25 17.99
C SER A 79 -20.11 29.82 18.50
N ALA A 80 -19.10 29.23 19.15
CA ALA A 80 -19.23 28.40 20.36
C ALA A 80 -17.83 27.94 20.82
N LEU A 81 -17.43 28.37 22.02
CA LEU A 81 -16.17 28.06 22.71
C LEU A 81 -16.10 26.57 23.14
N PRO A 82 -14.89 26.05 23.48
CA PRO A 82 -14.44 24.75 23.00
C PRO A 82 -14.77 23.60 23.97
N ARG A 83 -15.21 22.47 23.40
CA ARG A 83 -15.05 21.16 24.05
C ARG A 83 -13.61 20.69 23.82
N ARG A 84 -12.85 20.53 24.90
CA ARG A 84 -11.58 19.78 24.89
C ARG A 84 -11.83 18.40 24.30
N GLY A 85 -11.40 18.19 23.06
CA GLY A 85 -11.52 16.92 22.37
C GLY A 85 -11.25 17.13 20.89
N TRP A 86 -10.03 16.81 20.48
CA TRP A 86 -9.63 16.60 19.08
C TRP A 86 -10.20 17.61 18.09
N THR A 87 -9.62 18.80 18.07
CA THR A 87 -9.69 19.62 16.85
C THR A 87 -9.03 18.83 15.73
N HIS A 88 -9.84 18.19 14.89
CA HIS A 88 -9.50 18.02 13.48
C HIS A 88 -9.24 19.42 12.92
N LEU A 89 -8.02 19.94 13.12
CA LEU A 89 -7.42 20.72 12.05
C LEU A 89 -7.40 19.72 10.89
N GLU A 90 -8.22 19.94 9.86
CA GLU A 90 -8.24 19.11 8.66
C GLU A 90 -6.78 18.96 8.22
N ALA A 91 -6.20 17.79 8.47
CA ALA A 91 -4.84 17.51 8.04
C ALA A 91 -4.85 17.72 6.53
N ALA A 92 -3.93 18.55 6.03
CA ALA A 92 -3.79 18.74 4.60
C ALA A 92 -3.74 17.35 3.94
N PRO A 93 -4.46 17.15 2.82
CA PRO A 93 -4.32 15.94 2.02
C PRO A 93 -2.86 15.54 1.85
N PHE A 94 -2.56 14.25 1.82
CA PHE A 94 -1.16 13.79 1.75
C PHE A 94 -0.36 14.50 0.65
N GLU A 95 -0.98 14.68 -0.53
CA GLU A 95 -0.44 15.38 -1.70
C GLU A 95 -0.16 16.88 -1.51
N ALA A 96 -0.88 17.52 -0.59
CA ALA A 96 -0.71 18.92 -0.19
C ALA A 96 0.02 19.05 1.15
N GLY A 97 0.39 17.93 1.74
CA GLY A 97 1.04 17.84 3.04
C GLY A 97 2.56 18.10 2.97
N PRO A 98 3.25 17.94 4.10
CA PRO A 98 4.69 18.20 4.18
C PRO A 98 5.54 17.20 3.37
N LEU A 99 4.99 16.03 3.01
CA LEU A 99 5.72 14.92 2.40
C LEU A 99 5.69 14.90 0.88
N ALA A 100 4.65 15.44 0.25
CA ALA A 100 4.41 15.30 -1.19
C ALA A 100 4.07 16.63 -1.86
N SER A 101 4.21 16.63 -3.19
CA SER A 101 3.83 17.70 -4.10
C SER A 101 2.86 17.17 -5.14
N VAL A 102 1.79 17.92 -5.41
CA VAL A 102 0.82 17.61 -6.48
C VAL A 102 1.49 17.65 -7.86
N VAL A 103 1.13 16.72 -8.73
CA VAL A 103 1.48 16.70 -10.16
C VAL A 103 0.23 16.50 -11.02
N ALA A 104 0.18 17.13 -12.19
CA ALA A 104 -0.98 17.12 -13.08
C ALA A 104 -1.00 15.92 -14.05
N ASP A 105 -0.69 14.73 -13.56
CA ASP A 105 -0.70 13.48 -14.33
C ASP A 105 -1.25 12.30 -13.50
N VAL A 106 -1.17 11.08 -14.02
CA VAL A 106 -1.72 9.87 -13.38
C VAL A 106 -1.22 9.67 -11.95
N ARG A 107 -0.01 10.15 -11.63
CA ARG A 107 0.58 10.00 -10.30
C ARG A 107 -0.12 10.86 -9.27
N GLU A 108 -0.71 11.99 -9.69
CA GLU A 108 -1.37 13.05 -8.91
C GLU A 108 -0.52 13.73 -7.83
N PHE A 109 0.43 13.02 -7.27
CA PHE A 109 1.44 13.52 -6.37
C PHE A 109 2.70 12.65 -6.43
N VAL A 110 3.81 13.25 -6.03
CA VAL A 110 5.10 12.61 -5.83
C VAL A 110 5.69 13.10 -4.51
N LEU A 111 6.60 12.33 -3.92
CA LEU A 111 7.32 12.79 -2.73
C LEU A 111 8.18 14.02 -3.05
N LYS A 112 8.25 14.96 -2.12
CA LYS A 112 9.13 16.14 -2.22
C LYS A 112 10.60 15.69 -2.16
N PRO A 113 11.50 16.22 -2.99
CA PRO A 113 12.93 15.93 -2.89
C PRO A 113 13.58 16.68 -1.73
N ASN A 114 14.75 16.20 -1.29
CA ASN A 114 15.59 16.84 -0.27
C ASN A 114 14.87 17.11 1.06
N LEU A 115 13.97 16.21 1.46
CA LEU A 115 13.22 16.34 2.71
C LEU A 115 13.99 15.68 3.86
N SER A 116 13.92 16.27 5.04
CA SER A 116 14.32 15.63 6.30
C SER A 116 13.44 16.19 7.42
N ILE A 117 12.43 15.43 7.83
CA ILE A 117 11.47 15.85 8.85
C ILE A 117 11.17 14.72 9.83
N GLU A 118 10.53 15.07 10.94
CA GLU A 118 9.84 14.10 11.80
C GLU A 118 8.38 13.99 11.34
N HIS A 119 7.92 12.78 11.06
CA HIS A 119 6.55 12.50 10.66
C HIS A 119 6.00 11.34 11.49
N GLN A 120 4.95 11.61 12.27
CA GLN A 120 4.32 10.61 13.15
C GLN A 120 5.30 9.92 14.12
N GLY A 121 6.27 10.67 14.66
CA GLY A 121 7.28 10.13 15.58
C GLY A 121 8.41 9.32 14.91
N ALA A 122 8.46 9.32 13.58
CA ALA A 122 9.51 8.67 12.80
C ALA A 122 10.30 9.69 11.98
N ARG A 123 11.62 9.48 11.88
CA ARG A 123 12.44 10.26 10.94
C ARG A 123 12.10 9.87 9.51
N TRP A 124 11.76 10.87 8.69
CA TRP A 124 11.43 10.72 7.28
C TRP A 124 12.35 11.60 6.44
N SER A 125 13.19 10.96 5.62
CA SER A 125 13.97 11.68 4.60
C SER A 125 13.67 11.21 3.18
N THR A 126 13.90 12.11 2.23
CA THR A 126 13.92 11.83 0.80
C THR A 126 15.17 12.43 0.17
N ASN A 127 15.72 11.72 -0.81
CA ASN A 127 16.88 12.18 -1.55
C ASN A 127 16.54 13.25 -2.60
N SER A 128 17.55 13.71 -3.34
CA SER A 128 17.46 14.72 -4.39
C SER A 128 16.51 14.37 -5.54
N LEU A 129 16.20 13.09 -5.72
CA LEU A 129 15.26 12.57 -6.71
C LEU A 129 13.84 12.35 -6.14
N GLY A 130 13.61 12.64 -4.86
CA GLY A 130 12.34 12.39 -4.19
C GLY A 130 12.10 10.93 -3.84
N MET A 131 13.14 10.09 -3.82
CA MET A 131 13.03 8.72 -3.30
C MET A 131 13.16 8.75 -1.78
N ARG A 132 12.33 7.98 -1.06
CA ARG A 132 12.50 7.76 0.38
C ARG A 132 13.64 6.78 0.62
N ASP A 133 14.84 7.29 0.46
CA ASP A 133 16.07 6.49 0.38
C ASP A 133 17.30 7.39 0.57
N ARG A 134 18.49 6.78 0.60
CA ARG A 134 19.77 7.49 0.52
C ARG A 134 20.00 8.07 -0.88
N GLU A 135 21.04 8.89 -1.01
CA GLU A 135 21.48 9.37 -2.32
C GLU A 135 22.13 8.25 -3.15
N TYR A 136 21.86 8.28 -4.45
CA TYR A 136 22.48 7.41 -5.44
C TYR A 136 22.97 8.23 -6.63
N ALA A 137 24.10 7.84 -7.21
CA ALA A 137 24.55 8.42 -8.47
C ALA A 137 23.53 8.09 -9.58
N THR A 138 23.11 9.08 -10.38
CA THR A 138 22.22 8.79 -11.53
C THR A 138 22.88 7.81 -12.49
N ALA A 139 24.13 8.09 -12.88
CA ALA A 139 24.94 7.13 -13.62
C ALA A 139 25.28 5.93 -12.74
N LYS A 140 24.96 4.72 -13.24
CA LYS A 140 25.24 3.47 -12.51
C LYS A 140 26.76 3.29 -12.31
N PRO A 141 27.25 3.19 -11.06
CA PRO A 141 28.67 2.96 -10.83
C PRO A 141 29.13 1.63 -11.43
N PRO A 142 30.42 1.51 -11.80
CA PRO A 142 31.00 0.23 -12.23
C PRO A 142 30.86 -0.83 -11.14
N ARG A 143 30.66 -2.09 -11.54
CA ARG A 143 30.47 -3.22 -10.62
C ARG A 143 29.34 -3.00 -9.60
N THR A 144 28.23 -2.41 -10.05
CA THR A 144 27.01 -2.26 -9.25
C THR A 144 25.84 -2.96 -9.94
N PHE A 145 25.06 -3.67 -9.15
CA PHE A 145 23.78 -4.24 -9.54
C PHE A 145 22.65 -3.45 -8.87
N ARG A 146 21.73 -2.93 -9.68
CA ARG A 146 20.63 -2.10 -9.18
C ARG A 146 19.30 -2.86 -9.18
N ILE A 147 18.63 -2.87 -8.05
CA ILE A 147 17.24 -3.30 -7.91
C ILE A 147 16.36 -2.05 -7.81
N ALA A 148 15.35 -1.91 -8.66
CA ALA A 148 14.29 -0.93 -8.44
C ALA A 148 13.17 -1.56 -7.62
N LEU A 149 12.84 -0.96 -6.48
CA LEU A 149 11.64 -1.30 -5.72
C LEU A 149 10.49 -0.37 -6.11
N VAL A 150 9.44 -0.93 -6.69
CA VAL A 150 8.22 -0.22 -7.10
C VAL A 150 7.10 -0.66 -6.17
N GLY A 151 6.64 0.22 -5.27
CA GLY A 151 5.72 -0.17 -4.19
C GLY A 151 4.84 0.95 -3.65
N ASP A 152 4.11 0.65 -2.58
CA ASP A 152 3.24 1.61 -1.88
C ASP A 152 3.82 2.11 -0.56
N SER A 153 2.96 2.41 0.41
CA SER A 153 3.35 2.85 1.74
C SER A 153 4.16 1.79 2.49
N ILE A 154 3.98 0.50 2.24
CA ILE A 154 4.81 -0.55 2.84
C ILE A 154 6.21 -0.53 2.22
N GLY A 155 6.32 -0.46 0.89
CA GLY A 155 7.58 -0.26 0.17
C GLY A 155 8.34 0.96 0.66
N ALA A 156 7.62 2.06 0.85
CA ALA A 156 8.18 3.30 1.34
C ALA A 156 8.58 3.23 2.83
N GLY A 157 8.14 2.24 3.60
CA GLY A 157 8.43 2.11 5.04
C GLY A 157 7.57 3.00 5.95
N TRP A 158 6.32 3.25 5.60
CA TRP A 158 5.44 4.19 6.29
C TRP A 158 5.40 3.96 7.81
N GLY A 159 5.57 5.05 8.58
CA GLY A 159 5.49 5.04 10.04
C GLY A 159 6.72 4.47 10.77
N VAL A 160 7.78 4.06 10.06
CA VAL A 160 9.08 3.73 10.68
C VAL A 160 10.16 4.72 10.28
N SER A 161 11.24 4.83 11.05
CA SER A 161 12.33 5.77 10.75
C SER A 161 13.18 5.31 9.56
N ASP A 162 13.96 6.23 8.98
CA ASP A 162 14.93 5.90 7.94
C ASP A 162 15.80 4.68 8.31
N GLY A 163 15.98 3.76 7.37
CA GLY A 163 16.73 2.52 7.58
C GLY A 163 15.95 1.38 8.26
N GLN A 164 14.74 1.63 8.77
CA GLN A 164 13.89 0.62 9.44
C GLN A 164 12.87 -0.05 8.51
N GLY A 165 12.75 0.40 7.26
CA GLY A 165 11.96 -0.28 6.23
C GLY A 165 12.52 -1.66 5.88
N PHE A 166 11.76 -2.44 5.12
CA PHE A 166 12.25 -3.76 4.68
C PHE A 166 13.34 -3.63 3.61
N GLU A 167 13.27 -2.59 2.79
CA GLU A 167 14.19 -2.32 1.68
C GLU A 167 15.65 -2.16 2.17
N PRO A 168 15.99 -1.29 3.14
CA PRO A 168 17.38 -1.12 3.56
C PRO A 168 17.94 -2.40 4.20
N THR A 169 17.07 -3.17 4.84
CA THR A 169 17.44 -4.48 5.42
C THR A 169 17.72 -5.50 4.32
N LEU A 170 16.93 -5.51 3.25
CA LEU A 170 17.17 -6.34 2.08
C LEU A 170 18.46 -5.93 1.39
N GLU A 171 18.69 -4.64 1.11
CA GLU A 171 19.93 -4.12 0.49
C GLU A 171 21.16 -4.64 1.24
N ARG A 172 21.24 -4.41 2.56
CA ARG A 172 22.40 -4.83 3.37
C ARG A 172 22.68 -6.33 3.27
N ARG A 173 21.63 -7.17 3.26
CA ARG A 173 21.77 -8.64 3.17
C ARG A 173 22.24 -9.07 1.78
N LEU A 174 21.69 -8.46 0.73
CA LEU A 174 22.06 -8.76 -0.65
C LEU A 174 23.48 -8.28 -0.97
N ASP A 175 23.84 -7.06 -0.57
CA ASP A 175 25.17 -6.48 -0.78
C ASP A 175 26.24 -7.27 -0.03
N ALA A 176 26.02 -7.58 1.25
CA ALA A 176 26.96 -8.38 2.03
C ALA A 176 27.20 -9.76 1.41
N ARG A 177 26.13 -10.43 0.96
CA ARG A 177 26.22 -11.74 0.29
C ARG A 177 26.94 -11.65 -1.04
N SER A 178 26.62 -10.64 -1.85
CA SER A 178 27.26 -10.42 -3.15
C SER A 178 28.76 -10.19 -2.98
N ARG A 179 29.15 -9.28 -2.08
CA ARG A 179 30.56 -8.99 -1.79
C ARG A 179 31.32 -10.19 -1.24
N ALA A 180 30.73 -10.97 -0.34
CA ALA A 180 31.33 -12.19 0.18
C ALA A 180 31.61 -13.22 -0.93
N ALA A 181 30.84 -13.20 -2.02
CA ALA A 181 31.04 -14.04 -3.20
C ALA A 181 31.89 -13.37 -4.30
N GLY A 182 32.50 -12.20 -4.05
CA GLY A 182 33.28 -11.45 -5.04
C GLY A 182 32.44 -10.75 -6.13
N GLY A 183 31.13 -10.65 -5.94
CA GLY A 183 30.16 -10.03 -6.85
C GLY A 183 30.20 -8.50 -6.88
N PRO A 184 29.21 -7.86 -7.54
CA PRO A 184 29.04 -6.41 -7.55
C PRO A 184 28.51 -5.87 -6.22
N ALA A 185 28.62 -4.56 -6.00
CA ALA A 185 27.83 -3.87 -4.99
C ALA A 185 26.33 -4.00 -5.34
N VAL A 186 25.47 -4.15 -4.35
CA VAL A 186 24.02 -4.16 -4.57
C VAL A 186 23.42 -2.87 -4.04
N GLU A 187 22.65 -2.20 -4.89
CA GLU A 187 21.85 -1.03 -4.56
C GLU A 187 20.37 -1.36 -4.76
N VAL A 188 19.51 -1.05 -3.79
CA VAL A 188 18.05 -1.17 -3.88
C VAL A 188 17.47 0.23 -3.85
N LEU A 189 17.00 0.70 -5.00
CA LEU A 189 16.51 2.05 -5.19
C LEU A 189 15.00 2.06 -4.94
N ASN A 190 14.57 2.79 -3.90
CA ASN A 190 13.18 2.81 -3.47
C ASN A 190 12.33 3.86 -4.19
N PHE A 191 11.57 3.43 -5.19
CA PHE A 191 10.61 4.26 -5.94
C PHE A 191 9.18 4.19 -5.38
N ALA A 192 9.00 3.62 -4.19
CA ALA A 192 7.69 3.47 -3.59
C ALA A 192 7.15 4.82 -3.09
N VAL A 193 5.87 5.07 -3.36
CA VAL A 193 5.17 6.29 -2.95
C VAL A 193 3.90 5.91 -2.18
N PRO A 194 3.77 6.34 -0.91
CA PRO A 194 2.56 6.08 -0.12
C PRO A 194 1.29 6.51 -0.83
N GLY A 195 0.28 5.64 -0.86
CA GLY A 195 -1.01 5.94 -1.51
C GLY A 195 -1.05 5.78 -3.03
N HIS A 196 0.07 5.46 -3.69
CA HIS A 196 0.02 5.08 -5.11
C HIS A 196 -0.61 3.71 -5.30
N GLY A 197 -1.59 3.65 -6.20
CA GLY A 197 -2.13 2.40 -6.74
C GLY A 197 -1.22 1.74 -7.77
N PRO A 198 -1.51 0.49 -8.20
CA PRO A 198 -0.68 -0.24 -9.14
C PRO A 198 -0.35 0.54 -10.41
N GLY A 199 -1.33 1.20 -11.03
CA GLY A 199 -1.10 2.00 -12.23
C GLY A 199 -0.25 3.24 -11.98
N GLN A 200 -0.43 3.90 -10.84
CA GLN A 200 0.37 5.06 -10.44
C GLN A 200 1.82 4.68 -10.11
N ARG A 201 2.03 3.56 -9.40
CA ARG A 201 3.36 3.02 -9.10
C ARG A 201 4.13 2.75 -10.39
N TRP A 202 3.50 2.11 -11.37
CA TRP A 202 4.14 1.82 -12.64
C TRP A 202 4.42 3.09 -13.46
N ASP A 203 3.46 4.03 -13.53
CA ASP A 203 3.67 5.31 -14.21
C ASP A 203 4.77 6.15 -13.55
N HIS A 204 4.86 6.15 -12.21
CA HIS A 204 5.95 6.77 -11.48
C HIS A 204 7.30 6.15 -11.86
N PHE A 205 7.43 4.83 -11.77
CA PHE A 205 8.66 4.14 -12.12
C PHE A 205 9.08 4.36 -13.58
N THR A 206 8.16 4.31 -14.55
CA THR A 206 8.54 4.50 -15.96
C THR A 206 9.11 5.89 -16.26
N ARG A 207 8.71 6.92 -15.50
CA ARG A 207 9.19 8.29 -15.66
C ARG A 207 10.56 8.56 -15.04
N VAL A 208 10.87 7.93 -13.89
CA VAL A 208 12.08 8.27 -13.13
C VAL A 208 13.04 7.10 -12.93
N GLY A 209 12.55 5.87 -12.94
CA GLY A 209 13.31 4.69 -12.56
C GLY A 209 14.23 4.15 -13.66
N TRP A 210 13.80 4.17 -14.92
CA TRP A 210 14.61 3.65 -16.03
C TRP A 210 15.93 4.41 -16.23
N ALA A 211 15.96 5.72 -15.91
CA ALA A 211 17.17 6.53 -15.96
C ALA A 211 18.26 6.07 -14.98
N MET A 212 17.89 5.34 -13.93
CA MET A 212 18.82 4.80 -12.94
C MET A 212 19.45 3.47 -13.38
N GLY A 213 19.10 2.94 -14.55
CA GLY A 213 19.69 1.72 -15.10
C GLY A 213 19.55 0.46 -14.22
N PRO A 214 18.32 0.12 -13.73
CA PRO A 214 18.09 -1.06 -12.92
C PRO A 214 18.39 -2.35 -13.70
N ASP A 215 18.94 -3.33 -12.99
CA ASP A 215 19.21 -4.69 -13.47
C ASP A 215 18.13 -5.68 -13.02
N LEU A 216 17.28 -5.28 -12.06
CA LEU A 216 16.12 -6.03 -11.57
C LEU A 216 15.03 -5.04 -11.16
N VAL A 217 13.77 -5.39 -11.41
CA VAL A 217 12.62 -4.68 -10.83
C VAL A 217 11.90 -5.61 -9.86
N ILE A 218 11.60 -5.11 -8.66
CA ILE A 218 10.65 -5.70 -7.73
C ILE A 218 9.37 -4.87 -7.78
N PHE A 219 8.31 -5.45 -8.33
CA PHE A 219 6.97 -4.87 -8.32
C PHE A 219 6.21 -5.38 -7.09
N GLU A 220 6.09 -4.52 -6.09
CA GLU A 220 5.34 -4.80 -4.88
C GLU A 220 3.83 -4.58 -5.11
N SER A 221 3.08 -5.59 -4.72
CA SER A 221 1.62 -5.60 -4.71
C SER A 221 1.11 -5.90 -3.32
N THR A 222 -0.05 -5.35 -2.99
CA THR A 222 -0.77 -5.68 -1.76
C THR A 222 -2.17 -6.17 -2.08
N PRO A 223 -2.84 -6.85 -1.14
CA PRO A 223 -4.25 -7.19 -1.27
C PRO A 223 -5.18 -5.98 -1.52
N ALA A 224 -4.73 -4.76 -1.19
CA ALA A 224 -5.48 -3.53 -1.41
C ALA A 224 -5.56 -3.10 -2.89
N ASP A 225 -4.67 -3.62 -3.73
CA ASP A 225 -4.55 -3.28 -5.15
C ASP A 225 -5.84 -3.54 -5.94
N ALA A 226 -6.65 -4.49 -5.48
CA ALA A 226 -7.88 -4.87 -6.15
C ALA A 226 -8.88 -3.69 -6.25
N GLY A 227 -9.03 -3.17 -7.47
CA GLY A 227 -9.91 -2.05 -7.80
C GLY A 227 -9.46 -0.71 -7.26
N TRP A 228 -8.20 -0.57 -6.88
CA TRP A 228 -7.64 0.73 -6.54
C TRP A 228 -7.69 1.67 -7.76
N ASP A 229 -7.08 1.25 -8.87
CA ASP A 229 -7.03 2.05 -10.10
C ASP A 229 -8.43 2.35 -10.64
N GLU A 230 -9.35 1.40 -10.49
CA GLU A 230 -10.76 1.58 -10.85
C GLU A 230 -11.40 2.73 -10.07
N ARG A 231 -11.20 2.78 -8.75
CA ARG A 231 -11.72 3.88 -7.92
C ARG A 231 -11.06 5.21 -8.29
N ARG A 232 -9.75 5.19 -8.54
CA ARG A 232 -8.99 6.41 -8.81
C ARG A 232 -9.34 7.02 -10.17
N LEU A 233 -9.48 6.19 -11.20
CA LEU A 233 -9.86 6.65 -12.54
C LEU A 233 -11.23 7.33 -12.60
N ARG A 234 -12.16 7.00 -11.70
CA ARG A 234 -13.43 7.73 -11.60
C ARG A 234 -13.22 9.23 -11.34
N GLY A 235 -12.17 9.60 -10.60
CA GLY A 235 -11.82 10.98 -10.30
C GLY A 235 -10.85 11.62 -11.31
N LEU A 236 -10.04 10.81 -12.00
CA LEU A 236 -9.08 11.28 -13.00
C LEU A 236 -9.68 11.52 -14.39
N LEU A 237 -10.56 10.63 -14.86
CA LEU A 237 -11.17 10.72 -16.19
C LEU A 237 -12.03 11.99 -16.40
N PRO A 238 -12.79 12.53 -15.42
CA PRO A 238 -13.44 13.84 -15.57
C PRO A 238 -12.44 14.96 -15.92
N LYS A 239 -11.21 14.86 -15.40
CA LYS A 239 -10.11 15.81 -15.61
C LYS A 239 -9.28 15.53 -16.87
N GLY A 240 -9.65 14.49 -17.64
CA GLY A 240 -8.91 14.04 -18.80
C GLY A 240 -7.59 13.32 -18.50
N VAL A 241 -7.34 12.98 -17.24
CA VAL A 241 -6.09 12.34 -16.81
C VAL A 241 -6.21 10.81 -16.85
N GLY A 242 -5.15 10.14 -17.31
CA GLY A 242 -5.05 8.67 -17.34
C GLY A 242 -5.81 7.97 -18.46
N TRP A 243 -6.52 8.71 -19.31
CA TRP A 243 -7.25 8.17 -20.45
C TRP A 243 -6.34 7.51 -21.50
N ASP A 244 -5.14 8.02 -21.67
CA ASP A 244 -4.12 7.58 -22.62
C ASP A 244 -3.04 6.70 -21.99
N ALA A 245 -3.10 6.46 -20.67
CA ALA A 245 -2.11 5.67 -19.96
C ALA A 245 -2.11 4.21 -20.45
N PRO A 246 -0.96 3.66 -20.90
CA PRO A 246 -0.89 2.31 -21.47
C PRO A 246 -1.45 1.22 -20.54
N VAL A 247 -1.28 1.41 -19.22
CA VAL A 247 -1.78 0.50 -18.17
C VAL A 247 -3.29 0.37 -18.13
N TYR A 248 -4.04 1.36 -18.63
CA TYR A 248 -5.51 1.39 -18.58
C TYR A 248 -6.16 1.18 -19.95
N ARG A 249 -5.40 1.21 -21.04
CA ARG A 249 -5.88 1.14 -22.42
C ARG A 249 -6.94 0.05 -22.63
N ASP A 250 -6.64 -1.19 -22.29
CA ASP A 250 -7.52 -2.32 -22.59
C ASP A 250 -8.86 -2.22 -21.83
N VAL A 251 -8.83 -1.78 -20.57
CA VAL A 251 -10.05 -1.59 -19.77
C VAL A 251 -10.86 -0.41 -20.28
N LEU A 252 -10.20 0.68 -20.68
CA LEU A 252 -10.86 1.86 -21.23
C LEU A 252 -11.48 1.58 -22.61
N THR A 253 -10.81 0.78 -23.44
CA THR A 253 -11.37 0.28 -24.71
C THR A 253 -12.60 -0.60 -24.45
N ALA A 254 -12.49 -1.58 -23.56
CA ALA A 254 -13.59 -2.52 -23.28
C ALA A 254 -14.80 -1.86 -22.61
N SER A 255 -14.56 -0.92 -21.70
CA SER A 255 -15.63 -0.18 -21.00
C SER A 255 -16.29 0.90 -21.85
N GLY A 256 -15.62 1.34 -22.94
CA GLY A 256 -16.09 2.47 -23.73
C GLY A 256 -16.04 3.81 -22.98
N ALA A 257 -15.42 3.87 -21.80
CA ALA A 257 -15.21 5.13 -21.08
C ALA A 257 -14.47 6.12 -21.99
N ARG A 258 -14.66 7.42 -21.77
CA ARG A 258 -13.97 8.54 -22.47
C ARG A 258 -13.82 9.69 -21.47
N PRO A 259 -12.88 10.63 -21.68
CA PRO A 259 -12.72 11.81 -20.81
C PRO A 259 -13.99 12.66 -20.73
N GLY A 260 -14.11 13.46 -19.66
CA GLY A 260 -15.12 14.53 -19.55
C GLY A 260 -16.51 14.10 -19.04
N GLY A 261 -16.73 12.82 -18.76
CA GLY A 261 -17.92 12.32 -18.05
C GLY A 261 -17.88 12.56 -16.53
N ASP A 262 -18.94 12.13 -15.83
CA ASP A 262 -19.07 12.24 -14.38
C ASP A 262 -18.68 10.94 -13.61
N MET A 263 -18.42 11.09 -12.31
CA MET A 263 -18.00 9.99 -11.44
C MET A 263 -19.00 8.82 -11.36
N ALA A 264 -20.31 9.11 -11.39
CA ALA A 264 -21.33 8.08 -11.28
C ALA A 264 -21.40 7.24 -12.56
N ALA A 265 -21.25 7.87 -13.72
CA ALA A 265 -21.11 7.21 -15.00
C ALA A 265 -19.88 6.30 -15.03
N TYR A 266 -18.71 6.79 -14.61
CA TYR A 266 -17.50 5.96 -14.53
C TYR A 266 -17.63 4.81 -13.54
N LYS A 267 -18.27 5.03 -12.38
CA LYS A 267 -18.53 3.95 -11.43
C LYS A 267 -19.35 2.83 -12.06
N ARG A 268 -20.37 3.15 -12.87
CA ARG A 268 -21.16 2.13 -13.59
C ARG A 268 -20.35 1.45 -14.69
N ALA A 269 -19.59 2.22 -15.48
CA ALA A 269 -18.84 1.71 -16.63
C ALA A 269 -17.62 0.86 -16.24
N LEU A 270 -16.89 1.25 -15.18
CA LEU A 270 -15.60 0.64 -14.82
C LEU A 270 -15.72 -0.48 -13.79
N ARG A 271 -16.75 -0.49 -12.93
CA ARG A 271 -16.95 -1.51 -11.89
C ARG A 271 -16.94 -2.95 -12.43
N PRO A 272 -17.54 -3.29 -13.58
CA PRO A 272 -17.46 -4.64 -14.15
C PRO A 272 -16.02 -5.09 -14.44
N TYR A 273 -15.12 -4.14 -14.69
CA TYR A 273 -13.72 -4.37 -15.04
C TYR A 273 -12.76 -4.23 -13.85
N ARG A 274 -13.27 -4.13 -12.62
CA ARG A 274 -12.46 -3.89 -11.40
C ARG A 274 -11.25 -4.81 -11.29
N ALA A 275 -11.41 -6.09 -11.60
CA ALA A 275 -10.33 -7.06 -11.56
C ALA A 275 -9.35 -6.92 -12.74
N ALA A 276 -9.80 -6.44 -13.90
CA ALA A 276 -8.99 -6.33 -15.11
C ALA A 276 -7.94 -5.21 -15.02
N PHE A 277 -8.14 -4.20 -14.17
CA PHE A 277 -7.18 -3.12 -13.97
C PHE A 277 -5.80 -3.63 -13.52
N ALA A 278 -5.75 -4.38 -12.41
CA ALA A 278 -4.49 -4.93 -11.91
C ALA A 278 -3.82 -5.84 -12.95
N ALA A 279 -4.60 -6.67 -13.65
CA ALA A 279 -4.07 -7.51 -14.72
C ALA A 279 -3.47 -6.71 -15.88
N GLY A 280 -4.11 -5.59 -16.26
CA GLY A 280 -3.60 -4.67 -17.28
C GLY A 280 -2.27 -4.04 -16.89
N VAL A 281 -2.19 -3.51 -15.66
CA VAL A 281 -0.96 -2.95 -15.09
C VAL A 281 0.15 -4.00 -15.07
N PHE A 282 -0.12 -5.19 -14.53
CA PHE A 282 0.88 -6.26 -14.41
C PHE A 282 1.44 -6.67 -15.76
N ARG A 283 0.58 -6.85 -16.77
CA ARG A 283 1.01 -7.22 -18.11
C ARG A 283 1.86 -6.11 -18.75
N VAL A 284 1.47 -4.84 -18.60
CA VAL A 284 2.27 -3.71 -19.13
C VAL A 284 3.63 -3.63 -18.42
N ALA A 285 3.66 -3.78 -17.10
CA ALA A 285 4.89 -3.75 -16.33
C ALA A 285 5.85 -4.87 -16.73
N ALA A 286 5.36 -6.11 -16.77
CA ALA A 286 6.16 -7.25 -17.17
C ALA A 286 6.63 -7.13 -18.64
N ALA A 287 5.80 -6.64 -19.54
CA ALA A 287 6.15 -6.47 -20.95
C ALA A 287 7.22 -5.39 -21.18
N ASP A 288 7.13 -4.24 -20.52
CA ASP A 288 8.15 -3.17 -20.63
C ASP A 288 9.50 -3.65 -20.05
N CYS A 289 9.48 -4.33 -18.91
CA CYS A 289 10.68 -4.98 -18.36
C CYS A 289 11.32 -5.98 -19.33
N ARG A 290 10.52 -6.88 -19.94
CA ARG A 290 11.02 -7.85 -20.94
C ARG A 290 11.57 -7.17 -22.18
N ALA A 291 10.91 -6.13 -22.69
CA ALA A 291 11.38 -5.37 -23.85
C ALA A 291 12.75 -4.72 -23.61
N ARG A 292 13.10 -4.47 -22.35
CA ARG A 292 14.39 -3.91 -21.93
C ARG A 292 15.40 -4.96 -21.48
N GLY A 293 15.04 -6.25 -21.51
CA GLY A 293 15.89 -7.33 -21.00
C GLY A 293 16.11 -7.29 -19.48
N VAL A 294 15.27 -6.57 -18.73
CA VAL A 294 15.37 -6.45 -17.27
C VAL A 294 14.34 -7.38 -16.62
N PRO A 295 14.75 -8.35 -15.77
CA PRO A 295 13.80 -9.20 -15.06
C PRO A 295 12.92 -8.38 -14.11
N CYS A 296 11.65 -8.76 -14.02
CA CYS A 296 10.69 -8.16 -13.09
C CYS A 296 10.06 -9.24 -12.22
N VAL A 297 10.16 -9.06 -10.90
CA VAL A 297 9.63 -9.95 -9.87
C VAL A 297 8.42 -9.30 -9.26
N TRP A 298 7.27 -9.96 -9.35
CA TRP A 298 6.08 -9.52 -8.65
C TRP A 298 6.05 -10.10 -7.24
N VAL A 299 5.78 -9.28 -6.24
CA VAL A 299 5.80 -9.66 -4.82
C VAL A 299 4.50 -9.26 -4.14
N LEU A 300 3.73 -10.23 -3.65
CA LEU A 300 2.58 -9.96 -2.79
C LEU A 300 3.04 -9.76 -1.34
N VAL A 301 2.86 -8.56 -0.81
CA VAL A 301 3.18 -8.19 0.56
C VAL A 301 1.91 -8.18 1.42
N PRO A 302 1.90 -8.82 2.61
CA PRO A 302 0.77 -8.79 3.51
C PRO A 302 0.65 -7.44 4.23
N ARG A 303 -0.57 -7.13 4.64
CA ARG A 303 -0.86 -6.02 5.55
C ARG A 303 -1.03 -6.58 6.96
N VAL A 304 -0.36 -5.99 7.95
CA VAL A 304 -0.37 -6.49 9.33
C VAL A 304 -1.80 -6.51 9.86
N GLY A 305 -2.22 -7.62 10.48
CA GLY A 305 -3.55 -7.75 11.09
C GLY A 305 -4.73 -7.77 10.13
N LYS A 306 -4.48 -7.74 8.83
CA LYS A 306 -5.52 -7.72 7.81
C LYS A 306 -5.62 -9.05 7.11
N ALA A 307 -6.63 -9.83 7.49
CA ALA A 307 -6.98 -11.05 6.77
C ALA A 307 -7.30 -10.73 5.30
N VAL A 308 -6.65 -11.46 4.40
CA VAL A 308 -6.91 -11.39 2.97
C VAL A 308 -7.94 -12.46 2.63
N ASP A 309 -8.96 -12.11 1.85
CA ASP A 309 -9.85 -13.11 1.29
C ASP A 309 -9.03 -14.11 0.45
N PRO A 310 -9.04 -15.42 0.77
CA PRO A 310 -8.28 -16.41 0.00
C PRO A 310 -8.63 -16.42 -1.49
N ALA A 311 -9.87 -16.07 -1.87
CA ALA A 311 -10.25 -15.98 -3.28
C ALA A 311 -9.62 -14.75 -3.96
N GLU A 312 -9.59 -13.60 -3.29
CA GLU A 312 -8.90 -12.40 -3.76
C GLU A 312 -7.39 -12.61 -3.91
N ARG A 313 -6.73 -13.21 -2.90
CA ARG A 313 -5.31 -13.59 -2.98
C ARG A 313 -5.03 -14.50 -4.18
N ARG A 314 -5.82 -15.58 -4.34
CA ARG A 314 -5.67 -16.50 -5.48
C ARG A 314 -5.84 -15.79 -6.82
N ARG A 315 -6.77 -14.83 -6.91
CA ARG A 315 -6.99 -14.04 -8.13
C ARG A 315 -5.78 -13.17 -8.46
N LEU A 316 -5.26 -12.41 -7.51
CA LEU A 316 -4.08 -11.55 -7.71
C LEU A 316 -2.86 -12.38 -8.15
N VAL A 317 -2.57 -13.48 -7.45
CA VAL A 317 -1.46 -14.37 -7.82
C VAL A 317 -1.66 -14.99 -9.21
N ALA A 318 -2.89 -15.39 -9.56
CA ALA A 318 -3.18 -15.92 -10.89
C ALA A 318 -3.05 -14.85 -11.99
N GLN A 319 -3.35 -13.58 -11.70
CA GLN A 319 -3.14 -12.47 -12.62
C GLN A 319 -1.66 -12.20 -12.83
N ALA A 320 -0.88 -12.13 -11.75
CA ALA A 320 0.57 -11.96 -11.83
C ALA A 320 1.23 -13.09 -12.65
N ARG A 321 0.84 -14.35 -12.43
CA ARG A 321 1.34 -15.49 -13.22
C ARG A 321 1.03 -15.39 -14.71
N ARG A 322 -0.15 -14.84 -15.08
CA ARG A 322 -0.54 -14.62 -16.49
C ARG A 322 0.16 -13.43 -17.13
N ALA A 323 0.69 -12.49 -16.35
CA ALA A 323 1.43 -11.33 -16.85
C ALA A 323 2.86 -11.67 -17.29
N GLU A 324 3.33 -12.89 -17.02
CA GLU A 324 4.67 -13.36 -17.41
C GLU A 324 5.80 -12.54 -16.76
N PHE A 325 5.65 -12.22 -15.47
CA PHE A 325 6.78 -11.78 -14.64
C PHE A 325 7.88 -12.87 -14.58
N ALA A 326 9.14 -12.46 -14.41
CA ALA A 326 10.25 -13.39 -14.26
C ALA A 326 10.08 -14.30 -13.02
N ALA A 327 9.47 -13.76 -11.96
CA ALA A 327 8.99 -14.55 -10.84
C ALA A 327 7.77 -13.92 -10.17
N VAL A 328 7.01 -14.77 -9.48
CA VAL A 328 5.87 -14.40 -8.64
C VAL A 328 6.16 -14.92 -7.24
N ALA A 329 6.34 -14.01 -6.30
CA ALA A 329 6.61 -14.27 -4.89
C ALA A 329 5.37 -13.89 -4.07
N ASP A 330 4.94 -14.78 -3.19
CA ASP A 330 3.80 -14.54 -2.31
C ASP A 330 4.29 -14.60 -0.87
N LEU A 331 4.38 -13.43 -0.24
CA LEU A 331 4.89 -13.28 1.13
C LEU A 331 3.74 -13.16 2.14
N SER A 332 2.52 -13.56 1.77
CA SER A 332 1.36 -13.42 2.66
C SER A 332 1.53 -14.16 3.99
N ASP A 333 2.46 -15.11 4.05
CA ASP A 333 2.84 -15.91 5.21
C ASP A 333 3.83 -15.20 6.15
N ALA A 334 4.34 -14.00 5.81
CA ALA A 334 5.42 -13.34 6.54
C ALA A 334 5.08 -13.01 8.01
N TYR A 335 3.79 -12.97 8.35
CA TYR A 335 3.28 -12.63 9.69
C TYR A 335 2.45 -13.74 10.34
N ASP A 336 2.45 -14.95 9.76
CA ASP A 336 1.64 -16.06 10.27
C ASP A 336 2.00 -16.41 11.73
N GLY A 337 0.96 -16.58 12.55
CA GLY A 337 1.10 -16.97 13.96
C GLY A 337 1.61 -15.86 14.90
N ILE A 338 1.69 -14.61 14.43
CA ILE A 338 2.14 -13.47 15.25
C ILE A 338 0.96 -12.55 15.53
N ASP A 339 0.86 -12.06 16.76
CA ASP A 339 -0.10 -11.03 17.13
C ASP A 339 0.14 -9.76 16.30
N PRO A 340 -0.84 -9.31 15.50
CA PRO A 340 -0.73 -8.07 14.73
C PRO A 340 -0.38 -6.85 15.58
N ALA A 341 -0.83 -6.79 16.83
CA ALA A 341 -0.53 -5.66 17.71
C ALA A 341 0.97 -5.51 18.01
N ALA A 342 1.74 -6.62 17.93
CA ALA A 342 3.19 -6.60 18.08
C ALA A 342 3.92 -6.12 16.82
N LEU A 343 3.25 -6.15 15.65
CA LEU A 343 3.86 -5.86 14.36
C LEU A 343 3.34 -4.59 13.70
N ALA A 344 2.23 -4.01 14.15
CA ALA A 344 1.67 -2.78 13.59
C ALA A 344 2.32 -1.54 14.22
N ILE A 345 2.33 -0.43 13.49
CA ILE A 345 2.73 0.88 14.05
C ILE A 345 1.65 1.48 14.98
N GLY A 346 0.43 0.95 14.96
CA GLY A 346 -0.64 1.36 15.86
C GLY A 346 -1.84 0.40 15.87
N PRO A 347 -2.75 0.50 16.86
CA PRO A 347 -3.86 -0.45 17.08
C PRO A 347 -4.86 -0.59 15.92
N HIS A 348 -4.90 0.39 15.02
CA HIS A 348 -5.82 0.43 13.87
C HIS A 348 -5.08 0.71 12.56
N ASP A 349 -3.77 0.50 12.57
CA ASP A 349 -2.92 0.68 11.42
C ASP A 349 -2.44 -0.69 10.90
N PHE A 350 -2.47 -0.89 9.59
CA PHE A 350 -2.06 -2.14 8.97
C PHE A 350 -0.63 -2.10 8.41
N HIS A 351 0.08 -0.98 8.60
CA HIS A 351 1.48 -0.81 8.26
C HIS A 351 2.36 -1.51 9.30
N PRO A 352 3.37 -2.27 8.86
CA PRO A 352 4.31 -2.90 9.76
C PRO A 352 5.20 -1.88 10.47
N ASN A 353 5.48 -2.13 11.74
CA ASN A 353 6.57 -1.49 12.47
C ASN A 353 7.93 -2.07 12.04
N ALA A 354 9.00 -1.64 12.70
CA ALA A 354 10.36 -2.07 12.35
C ALA A 354 10.57 -3.60 12.39
N ASP A 355 9.94 -4.32 13.34
CA ASP A 355 10.03 -5.79 13.37
C ASP A 355 9.24 -6.42 12.21
N GLY A 356 8.05 -5.89 11.91
CA GLY A 356 7.25 -6.31 10.76
C GLY A 356 8.01 -6.13 9.44
N HIS A 357 8.71 -5.01 9.27
CA HIS A 357 9.58 -4.77 8.11
C HIS A 357 10.78 -5.72 8.07
N ALA A 358 11.44 -5.97 9.21
CA ALA A 358 12.56 -6.91 9.27
C ALA A 358 12.16 -8.36 8.93
N ARG A 359 10.94 -8.78 9.31
CA ARG A 359 10.37 -10.08 8.92
C ARG A 359 10.08 -10.16 7.43
N LEU A 360 9.48 -9.10 6.88
CA LEU A 360 9.21 -9.02 5.44
C LEU A 360 10.52 -9.09 4.63
N ALA A 361 11.55 -8.37 5.05
CA ALA A 361 12.88 -8.41 4.42
C ALA A 361 13.49 -9.81 4.43
N ARG A 362 13.40 -10.52 5.58
CA ARG A 362 13.86 -11.91 5.71
C ARG A 362 13.12 -12.84 4.75
N ARG A 363 11.79 -12.75 4.73
CA ARG A 363 10.96 -13.60 3.88
C ARG A 363 11.22 -13.36 2.39
N LEU A 364 11.37 -12.10 1.98
CA LEU A 364 11.71 -11.76 0.60
C LEU A 364 13.11 -12.26 0.23
N ASP A 365 14.12 -12.10 1.10
CA ASP A 365 15.47 -12.62 0.88
C ASP A 365 15.48 -14.16 0.72
N GLU A 366 14.69 -14.89 1.53
CA GLU A 366 14.51 -16.33 1.38
C GLU A 366 13.93 -16.73 0.02
N VAL A 367 12.88 -16.02 -0.43
CA VAL A 367 12.26 -16.30 -1.73
C VAL A 367 13.21 -15.98 -2.88
N LEU A 368 13.93 -14.85 -2.82
CA LEU A 368 14.92 -14.50 -3.84
C LEU A 368 16.08 -15.50 -3.91
N ARG A 369 16.53 -16.03 -2.76
CA ARG A 369 17.55 -17.09 -2.70
C ARG A 369 17.14 -18.38 -3.40
N GLN A 370 15.85 -18.71 -3.40
CA GLN A 370 15.33 -19.90 -4.08
C GLN A 370 15.26 -19.72 -5.60
N ARG A 371 15.66 -18.55 -6.11
CA ARG A 371 15.60 -18.16 -7.51
C ARG A 371 16.97 -17.72 -8.00
N PRO A 372 17.96 -18.66 -8.05
CA PRO A 372 19.32 -18.33 -8.42
C PRO A 372 19.40 -17.73 -9.82
N GLU A 373 18.46 -18.01 -10.73
CA GLU A 373 18.35 -17.39 -12.05
C GLU A 373 18.18 -15.87 -12.00
N LEU A 374 17.49 -15.34 -10.99
CA LEU A 374 17.34 -13.89 -10.76
C LEU A 374 18.60 -13.29 -10.12
N CYS A 375 19.38 -14.13 -9.44
CA CYS A 375 20.61 -13.79 -8.75
C CYS A 375 21.87 -14.02 -9.60
N ARG A 376 21.77 -14.69 -10.76
CA ARG A 376 22.92 -15.01 -11.63
C ARG A 376 23.65 -13.76 -12.10
N ALA A 377 22.96 -12.62 -12.15
CA ALA A 377 23.53 -11.35 -12.58
C ALA A 377 24.36 -10.62 -11.50
N TRP A 378 24.35 -11.07 -10.24
CA TRP A 378 25.29 -10.64 -9.19
C TRP A 378 26.08 -11.81 -8.56
N ALA A 379 25.92 -13.03 -9.07
CA ALA A 379 26.77 -14.15 -8.71
C ALA A 379 28.14 -13.99 -9.39
N PRO A 380 29.24 -14.52 -8.82
CA PRO A 380 30.53 -14.51 -9.49
C PRO A 380 30.41 -15.15 -10.89
N ALA A 381 31.14 -14.59 -11.86
CA ALA A 381 31.34 -15.27 -13.13
C ALA A 381 31.86 -16.69 -12.83
N PRO A 382 31.37 -17.74 -13.52
CA PRO A 382 31.94 -19.07 -13.34
C PRO A 382 33.45 -18.96 -13.56
N ALA A 383 34.22 -19.48 -12.60
CA ALA A 383 35.67 -19.55 -12.74
C ALA A 383 35.94 -20.20 -14.10
N LEU A 384 36.58 -19.45 -15.01
CA LEU A 384 37.12 -20.03 -16.24
C LEU A 384 38.00 -21.18 -15.77
N GLY A 385 37.55 -22.40 -16.07
CA GLY A 385 38.27 -23.60 -15.70
C GLY A 385 39.71 -23.43 -16.16
N ALA A 386 40.63 -23.47 -15.21
CA ALA A 386 42.03 -23.67 -15.52
C ALA A 386 42.10 -24.88 -16.45
N ASP A 387 42.70 -24.66 -17.62
CA ASP A 387 43.20 -25.72 -18.49
C ASP A 387 43.76 -26.84 -17.61
N ARG A 388 43.22 -28.05 -17.78
CA ARG A 388 43.95 -29.26 -17.38
C ARG A 388 44.70 -29.75 -18.60
N PRO A 389 45.98 -30.11 -18.42
CA PRO A 389 46.96 -30.32 -19.49
C PRO A 389 46.62 -31.48 -20.43
#